data_AF-A0A7D5Z6K3-F1
#
_entry.id   AF-A0A7D5Z6K3-F1
#
_cell.length_a   1.000
_cell.length_b   1.000
_cell.length_c   1.000
_cell.angle_alpha   90.00
_cell.angle_beta   90.00
_cell.angle_gamma   90.00
#
_symmetry.space_group_name_H-M   'P 1'
#
loop_
_entity.id
_entity.type
_entity.pdbx_description
1 polymer ?
#
loop_
_entity_poly.entity_id
_entity_poly.type
_entity_poly.pdbx_seq_one_letter_code
_entity_poly.pdbx_strand_id
1 'polypeptide(L)'
;MGTDPLTAFSAMNTAVPNPKQDHNLFRCSLDIAPACFATGKPCKGILSMASTMDIEEMGNGRQAAELLRLMGNSFQEKDNCGERFIFGYHHKFAAGIYLGSGLGKQTAELSLNTMADRLQLNSKAPNHTTAEHFSSELQAEEPFGISIDTTGDLAAVQRAVLEWREGICATSNKILRPT
;
A
#
# COMPACT_ATOMS: atom_id res chain seq x y z
N MET A 1 -37.07 -2.03 -38.81
CA MET A 1 -36.39 -3.29 -38.43
C MET A 1 -35.04 -3.28 -39.13
N GLY A 2 -33.86 -3.16 -38.53
CA GLY A 2 -33.33 -3.03 -37.16
C GLY A 2 -31.80 -3.11 -37.35
N THR A 3 -31.12 -1.95 -37.35
CA THR A 3 -30.09 -1.51 -36.38
C THR A 3 -28.81 -2.36 -36.30
N ASP A 4 -27.72 -1.75 -36.79
CA ASP A 4 -26.33 -2.19 -36.74
C ASP A 4 -25.78 -2.36 -35.31
N PRO A 5 -24.90 -3.35 -35.05
CA PRO A 5 -24.22 -3.50 -33.77
C PRO A 5 -22.85 -2.80 -33.80
N LEU A 6 -22.84 -1.50 -33.54
CA LEU A 6 -21.62 -0.73 -33.25
C LEU A 6 -21.85 0.14 -32.02
N THR A 7 -21.68 -0.44 -30.83
CA THR A 7 -21.25 0.27 -29.60
C THR A 7 -21.24 -0.70 -28.43
N ALA A 8 -20.13 -1.40 -28.22
CA ALA A 8 -19.87 -2.12 -26.97
C ALA A 8 -18.40 -2.01 -26.58
N PHE A 9 -17.84 -0.81 -26.64
CA PHE A 9 -16.52 -0.50 -26.09
C PHE A 9 -16.50 0.96 -25.61
N SER A 10 -17.22 1.25 -24.52
CA SER A 10 -17.04 2.49 -23.78
C SER A 10 -17.52 2.33 -22.34
N ALA A 11 -16.85 1.46 -21.59
CA ALA A 11 -17.05 1.31 -20.14
C ALA A 11 -15.72 1.24 -19.38
N MET A 12 -14.64 1.73 -19.97
CA MET A 12 -13.34 1.91 -19.30
C MET A 12 -12.94 3.36 -19.51
N ASN A 13 -13.48 4.27 -18.69
CA ASN A 13 -12.93 5.62 -18.44
C ASN A 13 -13.76 6.48 -17.48
N THR A 14 -14.75 5.94 -16.77
CA THR A 14 -15.36 6.68 -15.67
C THR A 14 -14.39 6.67 -14.48
N ALA A 15 -13.72 7.80 -14.25
CA ALA A 15 -13.00 8.05 -13.02
C ALA A 15 -13.96 7.78 -11.85
N VAL A 16 -13.60 6.85 -10.97
CA VAL A 16 -14.39 6.56 -9.77
C VAL A 16 -14.28 7.79 -8.87
N PRO A 17 -15.39 8.49 -8.56
CA PRO A 17 -15.33 9.70 -7.73
C PRO A 17 -14.75 9.35 -6.36
N ASN A 18 -13.78 10.13 -5.88
CA ASN A 18 -13.24 9.96 -4.54
C ASN A 18 -14.32 10.37 -3.51
N PRO A 19 -14.87 9.46 -2.69
CA PRO A 19 -15.91 9.81 -1.72
C PRO A 19 -15.48 10.88 -0.72
N LYS A 20 -14.17 11.09 -0.53
CA LYS A 20 -13.60 12.16 0.31
C LYS A 20 -13.82 13.58 -0.26
N GLN A 21 -14.20 13.69 -1.53
CA GLN A 21 -14.51 14.96 -2.20
C GLN A 21 -16.00 15.30 -2.21
N ASP A 22 -16.86 14.49 -1.59
CA ASP A 22 -18.28 14.80 -1.48
C ASP A 22 -18.46 16.17 -0.81
N HIS A 23 -19.23 17.04 -1.46
CA HIS A 23 -19.48 18.41 -1.02
C HIS A 23 -20.20 18.50 0.34
N ASN A 24 -20.73 17.37 0.84
CA ASN A 24 -21.38 17.27 2.14
C ASN A 24 -20.43 16.88 3.30
N LEU A 25 -19.14 16.67 3.02
CA LEU A 25 -18.14 16.41 4.05
C LEU A 25 -17.57 17.73 4.61
N PHE A 26 -17.46 17.82 5.93
CA PHE A 26 -16.87 18.98 6.63
C PHE A 26 -15.52 19.37 5.98
N ARG A 27 -15.46 20.57 5.41
CA ARG A 27 -14.25 21.12 4.76
C ARG A 27 -13.19 21.49 5.79
N CYS A 28 -12.44 20.51 6.28
CA CYS A 28 -11.08 20.76 6.73
C CYS A 28 -10.20 20.88 5.50
N SER A 29 -9.49 22.01 5.35
CA SER A 29 -8.61 22.37 4.24
C SER A 29 -7.66 21.24 3.81
N LEU A 30 -8.09 20.40 2.87
CA LEU A 30 -7.24 19.37 2.22
C LEU A 30 -6.13 20.01 1.35
N ASP A 31 -6.34 21.26 0.90
CA ASP A 31 -5.40 21.99 0.05
C ASP A 31 -4.09 22.38 0.75
N ILE A 32 -4.00 22.24 2.09
CA ILE A 32 -2.87 22.74 2.90
C ILE A 32 -2.50 21.75 4.02
N ALA A 33 -2.59 20.43 3.79
CA ALA A 33 -2.03 19.50 4.77
C ALA A 33 -0.49 19.59 4.71
N PRO A 34 0.22 19.82 5.83
CA PRO A 34 1.68 19.96 5.86
C PRO A 34 2.45 18.83 5.16
N ALA A 35 1.88 17.61 5.14
CA ALA A 35 2.45 16.44 4.50
C ALA A 35 2.58 16.54 2.96
N CYS A 36 1.83 17.44 2.29
CA CYS A 36 1.95 17.68 0.86
C CYS A 36 3.01 18.73 0.47
N PHE A 37 3.51 19.49 1.43
CA PHE A 37 4.54 20.51 1.21
C PHE A 37 5.87 20.19 1.89
N ALA A 38 5.90 19.22 2.80
CA ALA A 38 7.12 18.78 3.46
C ALA A 38 7.92 17.83 2.54
N THR A 39 8.81 18.40 1.73
CA THR A 39 9.94 17.64 1.16
C THR A 39 10.92 17.37 2.30
N GLY A 40 10.84 16.19 2.89
CA GLY A 40 11.85 15.72 3.84
C GLY A 40 13.23 15.59 3.17
N LYS A 41 14.27 15.40 3.98
CA LYS A 41 15.61 15.07 3.46
C LYS A 41 15.62 13.61 2.99
N PRO A 42 15.98 13.31 1.73
CA PRO A 42 16.13 11.93 1.29
C PRO A 42 17.19 11.21 2.13
N CYS A 43 16.81 10.06 2.68
CA CYS A 43 17.68 9.17 3.45
C CYS A 43 17.52 7.74 2.95
N LYS A 44 18.56 6.93 3.10
CA LYS A 44 18.47 5.49 2.82
C LYS A 44 17.96 4.80 4.08
N GLY A 45 16.86 4.07 3.94
CA GLY A 45 16.33 3.18 4.97
C GLY A 45 16.44 1.72 4.52
N ILE A 46 16.54 0.80 5.49
CA ILE A 46 16.47 -0.64 5.25
C ILE A 46 15.12 -1.12 5.77
N LEU A 47 14.41 -1.90 4.95
CA LEU A 47 13.19 -2.59 5.36
C LEU A 47 13.54 -4.03 5.75
N SER A 48 13.13 -4.42 6.96
CA SER A 48 13.09 -5.80 7.40
C SER A 48 11.94 -6.50 6.70
N MET A 49 12.21 -7.66 6.08
CA MET A 49 11.21 -8.38 5.30
C MET A 49 10.96 -9.77 5.86
N ALA A 50 9.68 -10.14 5.95
CA ALA A 50 9.23 -11.48 6.30
C ALA A 50 8.21 -11.96 5.27
N SER A 51 8.19 -13.26 4.98
CA SER A 51 7.25 -13.84 4.02
C SER A 51 6.87 -15.25 4.42
N THR A 52 5.60 -15.63 4.22
CA THR A 52 5.18 -17.04 4.27
C THR A 52 5.13 -17.62 2.88
N MET A 53 5.74 -18.80 2.72
CA MET A 53 5.62 -19.60 1.52
C MET A 53 4.87 -20.88 1.87
N ASP A 54 3.64 -21.00 1.38
CA ASP A 54 3.05 -22.33 1.22
C ASP A 54 3.35 -22.78 -0.22
N ILE A 55 3.89 -23.99 -0.35
CA ILE A 55 4.49 -24.51 -1.59
C ILE A 55 3.44 -24.64 -2.72
N GLU A 56 2.16 -24.70 -2.38
CA GLU A 56 1.09 -25.11 -3.30
C GLU A 56 0.30 -23.95 -3.93
N GLU A 57 0.36 -22.72 -3.40
CA GLU A 57 -0.56 -21.64 -3.83
C GLU A 57 0.08 -20.24 -3.91
N MET A 58 1.17 -20.10 -4.67
CA MET A 58 1.79 -18.79 -4.89
C MET A 58 0.94 -17.86 -5.76
N GLY A 59 0.78 -16.60 -5.32
CA GLY A 59 0.09 -15.56 -6.06
C GLY A 59 0.83 -15.06 -7.31
N ASN A 60 0.12 -14.39 -8.20
CA ASN A 60 0.69 -13.77 -9.41
C ASN A 60 1.45 -12.47 -9.06
N GLY A 61 2.78 -12.51 -9.17
CA GLY A 61 3.64 -11.37 -8.82
C GLY A 61 3.42 -10.12 -9.67
N ARG A 62 2.96 -10.26 -10.93
CA ARG A 62 2.65 -9.12 -11.81
C ARG A 62 1.39 -8.39 -11.34
N GLN A 63 0.34 -9.12 -11.00
CA GLN A 63 -0.92 -8.53 -10.51
C GLN A 63 -0.71 -7.85 -9.15
N ALA A 64 0.08 -8.47 -8.26
CA ALA A 64 0.48 -7.84 -7.01
C ALA A 64 1.27 -6.55 -7.27
N ALA A 65 2.23 -6.56 -8.20
CA ALA A 65 3.00 -5.37 -8.57
C ALA A 65 2.13 -4.24 -9.14
N GLU A 66 1.14 -4.56 -9.98
CA GLU A 66 0.18 -3.58 -10.52
C GLU A 66 -0.62 -2.90 -9.39
N LEU A 67 -1.12 -3.68 -8.42
CA LEU A 67 -1.82 -3.14 -7.25
C LEU A 67 -0.94 -2.18 -6.45
N LEU A 68 0.31 -2.55 -6.18
CA LEU A 68 1.24 -1.70 -5.42
C LEU A 68 1.55 -0.38 -6.14
N ARG A 69 1.70 -0.40 -7.47
CA ARG A 69 1.90 0.83 -8.26
C ARG A 69 0.70 1.75 -8.20
N LEU A 70 -0.51 1.20 -8.29
CA LEU A 70 -1.75 1.97 -8.14
C LEU A 70 -1.85 2.62 -6.74
N MET A 71 -1.48 1.87 -5.70
CA MET A 71 -1.42 2.42 -4.34
C MET A 71 -0.38 3.55 -4.22
N GLY A 72 0.79 3.41 -4.86
CA GLY A 72 1.84 4.43 -4.88
C GLY A 72 1.37 5.73 -5.53
N ASN A 73 0.71 5.61 -6.69
CA ASN A 73 0.09 6.75 -7.38
C ASN A 73 -0.98 7.42 -6.52
N SER A 74 -1.82 6.63 -5.84
CA SER A 74 -2.88 7.15 -4.96
C SER A 74 -2.32 7.99 -3.81
N PHE A 75 -1.18 7.62 -3.23
CA PHE A 75 -0.52 8.45 -2.21
C PHE A 75 -0.08 9.82 -2.73
N GLN A 76 0.27 9.94 -4.02
CA GLN A 76 0.72 11.20 -4.61
C GLN A 76 -0.43 12.12 -5.02
N GLU A 77 -1.67 11.62 -5.05
CA GLU A 77 -2.82 12.45 -5.36
C GLU A 77 -2.98 13.56 -4.31
N LYS A 78 -3.23 14.77 -4.82
CA LYS A 78 -3.44 15.97 -3.99
C LYS A 78 -4.60 15.77 -3.01
N ASP A 79 -5.61 15.00 -3.37
CA ASP A 79 -6.76 14.74 -2.49
C ASP A 79 -6.45 13.80 -1.33
N ASN A 80 -5.36 13.05 -1.43
CA ASN A 80 -4.92 12.12 -0.39
C ASN A 80 -3.85 12.77 0.50
N CYS A 81 -3.74 14.10 0.55
CA CYS A 81 -2.71 14.85 1.27
C CYS A 81 -2.54 14.46 2.75
N GLY A 82 -3.64 14.15 3.44
CA GLY A 82 -3.61 13.72 4.85
C GLY A 82 -3.40 12.22 5.05
N GLU A 83 -3.38 11.43 3.97
CA GLU A 83 -3.35 9.98 4.08
C GLU A 83 -1.98 9.49 4.56
N ARG A 84 -2.04 8.64 5.58
CA ARG A 84 -0.90 7.95 6.18
C ARG A 84 -0.97 6.44 5.97
N PHE A 85 -2.10 5.93 5.51
CA PHE A 85 -2.26 4.53 5.19
C PHE A 85 -3.22 4.38 4.02
N ILE A 86 -3.03 3.34 3.21
CA ILE A 86 -3.95 2.97 2.14
C ILE A 86 -4.05 1.45 2.13
N PHE A 87 -5.26 0.97 1.84
CA PHE A 87 -5.51 -0.42 1.52
C PHE A 87 -5.86 -0.54 0.03
N GLY A 88 -5.28 -1.53 -0.63
CA GLY A 88 -5.62 -1.95 -1.97
C GLY A 88 -6.22 -3.36 -1.94
N TYR A 89 -7.26 -3.59 -2.73
CA TYR A 89 -7.82 -4.93 -2.91
C TYR A 89 -8.20 -5.16 -4.36
N HIS A 90 -7.65 -6.19 -4.99
CA HIS A 90 -7.91 -6.51 -6.39
C HIS A 90 -7.65 -7.99 -6.67
N HIS A 91 -8.58 -8.74 -7.28
CA HIS A 91 -8.40 -10.14 -7.66
C HIS A 91 -7.81 -11.05 -6.55
N LYS A 92 -8.32 -10.93 -5.30
CA LYS A 92 -7.82 -11.62 -4.09
C LYS A 92 -6.43 -11.16 -3.61
N PHE A 93 -5.82 -10.17 -4.23
CA PHE A 93 -4.66 -9.50 -3.67
C PHE A 93 -5.14 -8.42 -2.72
N ALA A 94 -4.75 -8.51 -1.45
CA ALA A 94 -4.89 -7.45 -0.48
C ALA A 94 -3.50 -6.84 -0.22
N ALA A 95 -3.43 -5.52 -0.16
CA ALA A 95 -2.20 -4.84 0.22
C ALA A 95 -2.52 -3.66 1.12
N GLY A 96 -1.62 -3.37 2.04
CA GLY A 96 -1.74 -2.30 3.00
C GLY A 96 -0.39 -1.64 3.20
N ILE A 97 -0.40 -0.34 3.42
CA ILE A 97 0.80 0.42 3.74
C ILE A 97 0.48 1.39 4.86
N TYR A 98 1.45 1.61 5.74
CA TYR A 98 1.42 2.64 6.77
C TYR A 98 2.68 3.50 6.68
N LEU A 99 2.50 4.80 6.85
CA LEU A 99 3.51 5.84 6.79
C LEU A 99 3.43 6.68 8.08
N GLY A 100 4.37 6.47 8.99
CA GLY A 100 4.46 7.24 10.23
C GLY A 100 4.67 8.74 10.00
N SER A 101 4.39 9.55 11.04
CA SER A 101 4.22 11.01 10.90
C SER A 101 5.45 11.74 10.35
N GLY A 102 6.64 11.25 10.70
CA GLY A 102 7.93 11.83 10.33
C GLY A 102 8.39 11.50 8.91
N LEU A 103 7.65 10.65 8.18
CA LEU A 103 8.00 10.24 6.83
C LEU A 103 7.16 11.01 5.79
N GLY A 104 7.80 11.34 4.67
CA GLY A 104 7.16 12.00 3.54
C GLY A 104 6.48 11.00 2.60
N LYS A 105 5.49 11.45 1.83
CA LYS A 105 4.74 10.60 0.88
C LYS A 105 5.61 9.93 -0.18
N GLN A 106 6.71 10.57 -0.57
CA GLN A 106 7.68 9.97 -1.50
C GLN A 106 8.27 8.66 -0.97
N THR A 107 8.36 8.48 0.35
CA THR A 107 8.76 7.20 0.95
C THR A 107 7.77 6.09 0.58
N ALA A 108 6.47 6.35 0.71
CA ALA A 108 5.43 5.38 0.35
C ALA A 108 5.51 4.99 -1.14
N GLU A 109 5.59 5.98 -2.03
CA GLU A 109 5.70 5.73 -3.48
C GLU A 109 6.96 4.92 -3.85
N LEU A 110 8.13 5.35 -3.39
CA LEU A 110 9.40 4.69 -3.70
C LEU A 110 9.43 3.25 -3.16
N SER A 111 8.95 3.04 -1.93
CA SER A 111 8.91 1.71 -1.32
C SER A 111 7.90 0.78 -2.01
N LEU A 112 6.71 1.29 -2.38
CA LEU A 112 5.72 0.51 -3.13
C LEU A 112 6.23 0.14 -4.52
N ASN A 113 6.88 1.06 -5.23
CA ASN A 113 7.50 0.77 -6.53
C ASN A 113 8.65 -0.24 -6.41
N THR A 114 9.50 -0.11 -5.39
CA THR A 114 10.59 -1.06 -5.14
C THR A 114 10.05 -2.47 -4.86
N MET A 115 8.99 -2.58 -4.06
CA MET A 115 8.32 -3.86 -3.79
C MET A 115 7.63 -4.42 -5.03
N ALA A 116 6.98 -3.56 -5.83
CA ALA A 116 6.37 -3.95 -7.10
C ALA A 116 7.40 -4.54 -8.07
N ASP A 117 8.56 -3.89 -8.22
CA ASP A 117 9.65 -4.37 -9.07
C ASP A 117 10.16 -5.74 -8.59
N ARG A 118 10.31 -5.93 -7.27
CA ARG A 118 10.71 -7.22 -6.69
C ARG A 118 9.69 -8.33 -6.98
N LEU A 119 8.39 -8.06 -6.87
CA LEU A 119 7.34 -9.04 -7.14
C LEU A 119 7.23 -9.35 -8.64
N GLN A 120 7.39 -8.33 -9.48
CA GLN A 120 7.37 -8.50 -10.93
C GLN A 120 8.53 -9.36 -11.41
N LEU A 121 9.73 -9.20 -10.85
CA LEU A 121 10.90 -10.02 -11.16
C LEU A 121 10.69 -11.49 -10.77
N ASN A 122 10.05 -11.74 -9.63
CA ASN A 122 9.92 -13.10 -9.09
C ASN A 122 8.80 -13.93 -9.73
N SER A 123 7.90 -13.32 -10.53
CA SER A 123 6.72 -13.91 -11.21
C SER A 123 5.68 -14.59 -10.31
N LYS A 124 6.12 -15.14 -9.18
CA LYS A 124 5.37 -15.73 -8.09
C LYS A 124 5.56 -14.85 -6.85
N ALA A 125 4.45 -14.54 -6.19
CA ALA A 125 4.43 -13.81 -4.94
C ALA A 125 4.15 -14.78 -3.78
N PRO A 126 4.82 -14.64 -2.63
CA PRO A 126 4.48 -15.39 -1.41
C PRO A 126 3.03 -15.13 -0.98
N ASN A 127 2.48 -16.02 -0.14
CA ASN A 127 1.10 -15.91 0.35
C ASN A 127 0.92 -14.63 1.14
N HIS A 128 1.81 -14.40 2.09
CA HIS A 128 1.89 -13.17 2.84
C HIS A 128 3.31 -12.63 2.81
N THR A 129 3.47 -11.33 2.63
CA THR A 129 4.76 -10.63 2.67
C THR A 129 4.60 -9.34 3.44
N THR A 130 5.49 -9.13 4.40
CA THR A 130 5.60 -7.89 5.16
C THR A 130 6.98 -7.29 4.94
N ALA A 131 7.05 -5.99 4.68
CA ALA A 131 8.29 -5.22 4.63
C ALA A 131 8.12 -4.00 5.53
N GLU A 132 8.92 -3.90 6.59
CA GLU A 132 8.74 -2.87 7.61
C GLU A 132 10.07 -2.24 8.04
N HIS A 133 10.01 -0.97 8.42
CA HIS A 133 11.10 -0.26 9.05
C HIS A 133 10.65 0.15 10.45
N PHE A 134 11.46 -0.24 11.42
CA PHE A 134 11.22 -0.01 12.83
C PHE A 134 12.56 0.09 13.55
N SER A 135 12.74 1.13 14.36
CA SER A 135 13.92 1.27 15.22
C SER A 135 13.52 0.97 16.66
N SER A 136 14.25 0.05 17.30
CA SER A 136 14.14 -0.20 18.74
C SER A 136 14.91 0.81 19.59
N GLU A 137 15.66 1.71 18.96
CA GLU A 137 16.42 2.73 19.67
C GLU A 137 15.51 3.90 20.02
N LEU A 138 15.72 4.47 21.22
CA LEU A 138 14.91 5.52 21.86
C LEU A 138 14.81 6.85 21.08
N GLN A 139 15.23 6.89 19.82
CA GLN A 139 14.91 7.96 18.88
C GLN A 139 13.76 7.47 18.00
N ALA A 140 12.63 8.19 18.07
CA ALA A 140 11.40 7.92 17.37
C ALA A 140 11.58 7.90 15.84
N GLU A 141 12.14 6.81 15.28
CA GLU A 141 11.95 6.49 13.88
C GLU A 141 10.52 6.00 13.73
N GLU A 142 9.76 6.81 13.02
CA GLU A 142 8.34 6.67 12.85
C GLU A 142 8.03 5.38 12.06
N PRO A 143 7.10 4.54 12.54
CA PRO A 143 6.87 3.21 11.98
C PRO A 143 6.45 3.31 10.51
N PHE A 144 7.00 2.40 9.71
CA PHE A 144 6.68 2.29 8.30
C PHE A 144 6.54 0.82 7.94
N GLY A 145 5.55 0.50 7.12
CA GLY A 145 5.46 -0.86 6.61
C GLY A 145 4.49 -1.05 5.46
N ILE A 146 4.72 -2.13 4.74
CA ILE A 146 3.92 -2.64 3.63
C ILE A 146 3.59 -4.10 3.94
N SER A 147 2.31 -4.45 3.89
CA SER A 147 1.83 -5.82 4.02
C SER A 147 1.06 -6.21 2.76
N ILE A 148 1.31 -7.41 2.26
CA ILE A 148 0.74 -7.94 1.03
C ILE A 148 0.26 -9.34 1.33
N ASP A 149 -1.00 -9.61 1.02
CA ASP A 149 -1.59 -10.93 1.06
C ASP A 149 -2.11 -11.28 -0.34
N THR A 150 -1.71 -12.45 -0.85
CA THR A 150 -2.10 -12.92 -2.19
C THR A 150 -3.21 -13.97 -2.16
N THR A 151 -3.67 -14.34 -0.96
CA THR A 151 -4.75 -15.31 -0.73
C THR A 151 -6.12 -14.61 -0.54
N GLY A 152 -6.10 -13.32 -0.19
CA GLY A 152 -7.27 -12.48 0.02
C GLY A 152 -7.54 -12.16 1.48
N ASP A 153 -6.62 -12.47 2.39
CA ASP A 153 -6.74 -12.16 3.81
C ASP A 153 -6.51 -10.66 4.08
N LEU A 154 -7.54 -9.87 3.79
CA LEU A 154 -7.57 -8.44 4.10
C LEU A 154 -7.46 -8.18 5.61
N ALA A 155 -7.92 -9.10 6.45
CA ALA A 155 -7.88 -8.93 7.90
C ALA A 155 -6.44 -9.00 8.43
N ALA A 156 -5.60 -9.90 7.89
CA ALA A 156 -4.18 -9.95 8.19
C ALA A 156 -3.47 -8.64 7.79
N VAL A 157 -3.79 -8.12 6.60
CA VAL A 157 -3.24 -6.84 6.12
C VAL A 157 -3.67 -5.66 7.01
N GLN A 158 -4.95 -5.60 7.39
CA GLN A 158 -5.47 -4.56 8.30
C GLN A 158 -4.83 -4.64 9.69
N ARG A 159 -4.56 -5.85 10.18
CA ARG A 159 -3.89 -6.06 11.47
C ARG A 159 -2.46 -5.51 11.45
N ALA A 160 -1.69 -5.79 10.40
CA ALA A 160 -0.33 -5.25 10.27
C ALA A 160 -0.32 -3.71 10.28
N VAL A 161 -1.27 -3.08 9.57
CA VAL A 161 -1.41 -1.61 9.57
C VAL A 161 -1.80 -1.07 10.95
N LEU A 162 -2.66 -1.77 11.68
CA LEU A 162 -3.01 -1.40 13.05
C LEU A 162 -1.78 -1.49 13.99
N GLU A 163 -0.98 -2.54 13.88
CA GLU A 163 0.24 -2.72 14.67
C GLU A 163 1.22 -1.57 14.43
N TRP A 164 1.49 -1.18 13.18
CA TRP A 164 2.35 -0.03 12.88
C TRP A 164 1.80 1.29 13.41
N ARG A 165 0.49 1.50 13.35
CA ARG A 165 -0.16 2.67 13.95
C ARG A 165 0.06 2.74 15.46
N GLU A 166 0.11 1.60 16.13
CA GLU A 166 0.37 1.49 17.57
C GLU A 166 1.86 1.49 17.92
N GLY A 167 2.75 1.58 16.92
CA GLY A 167 4.19 1.54 17.13
C GLY A 167 4.69 0.12 17.47
N ILE A 168 4.08 -0.90 16.89
CA ILE A 168 4.44 -2.32 17.07
C ILE A 168 4.91 -2.88 15.71
N CYS A 169 5.99 -3.67 15.72
CA CYS A 169 6.40 -4.41 14.52
C CYS A 169 5.41 -5.53 14.21
N ALA A 170 4.89 -5.58 13.00
CA ALA A 170 4.03 -6.69 12.57
C ALA A 170 4.79 -8.02 12.53
N THR A 171 6.12 -7.99 12.33
CA THR A 171 6.94 -9.21 12.39
C THR A 171 7.33 -9.65 13.80
N SER A 172 7.17 -8.80 14.82
CA SER A 172 7.51 -9.16 16.21
C SER A 172 6.53 -10.16 16.85
N ASN A 173 5.31 -10.23 16.31
CA ASN A 173 4.38 -11.31 16.57
C ASN A 173 4.75 -12.51 15.70
N LYS A 174 5.60 -13.38 16.24
CA LYS A 174 6.13 -14.61 15.62
C LYS A 174 5.01 -15.55 15.11
N ILE A 175 4.48 -15.29 13.92
CA ILE A 175 3.79 -16.26 13.06
C ILE A 175 4.42 -16.30 11.65
N LEU A 176 5.42 -15.47 11.37
CA LEU A 176 6.23 -15.57 10.16
C LEU A 176 7.58 -16.20 10.51
N ARG A 177 7.75 -17.49 10.19
CA ARG A 177 9.05 -18.17 10.32
C ARG A 177 10.06 -17.51 9.35
N PRO A 178 11.26 -17.14 9.81
CA PRO A 178 12.35 -16.82 8.91
C PRO A 178 12.78 -18.12 8.21
N THR A 179 12.85 -18.11 6.88
CA THR A 179 13.66 -19.05 6.08
C THR A 179 15.03 -18.45 5.85
#